data_AF-A0A3D8T2Q5-F1
#
_entry.id   AF-A0A3D8T2Q5-F1
#
_cell.length_a   1.000
_cell.length_b   1.000
_cell.length_c   1.000
_cell.angle_alpha   90.00
_cell.angle_beta   90.00
_cell.angle_gamma   90.00
#
_symmetry.space_group_name_H-M   'P 1'
#
loop_
_entity.id
_entity.type
_entity.pdbx_description
1 polymer ?
#
loop_
_entity_poly.entity_id
_entity_poly.type
_entity_poly.pdbx_seq_one_letter_code
_entity_poly.pdbx_strand_id
1 'polypeptide(L)'
;MIRSLLRKDSTPSASLQVLSDLHLEIDQQYTSFKIPVPVHAKHLVLAGDVGRLVEYDNYRAFLKQQTDQFELVFLVLGNHEFYNDTFAAGLERAQRLEKEPCMNGRLVLLNQRRFDIPESSVTVLGCSLWSRIPDWCRDMVRMKIQDIEKIRGWSVDGHCAAHTSDLPWLLAEISSISEENQLESRGDGQSEK
;
A
#
# COMPACT_ATOMS: atom_id res chain seq x y z
N MET A 1 46.78 -19.35 -13.42
CA MET A 1 45.44 -19.82 -13.06
C MET A 1 44.57 -18.58 -12.83
N ILE A 2 43.96 -18.06 -13.89
CA ILE A 2 43.19 -16.80 -13.86
C ILE A 2 41.79 -17.16 -13.35
N ARG A 3 41.46 -16.79 -12.11
CA ARG A 3 40.11 -16.92 -11.57
C ARG A 3 39.22 -15.91 -12.27
N SER A 4 38.34 -16.42 -13.13
CA SER A 4 37.22 -15.71 -13.72
C SER A 4 36.39 -15.05 -12.62
N LEU A 5 36.44 -13.71 -12.56
CA LEU A 5 35.45 -12.90 -11.88
C LEU A 5 34.22 -12.86 -12.78
N LEU A 6 33.38 -13.89 -12.68
CA LEU A 6 31.99 -13.76 -13.09
C LEU A 6 31.38 -12.68 -12.20
N ARG A 7 31.34 -11.44 -12.70
CA ARG A 7 30.33 -10.48 -12.25
C ARG A 7 29.02 -11.18 -12.51
N LYS A 8 28.39 -11.64 -11.43
CA LYS A 8 27.00 -12.03 -11.47
C LYS A 8 26.28 -10.70 -11.67
N ASP A 9 25.94 -10.37 -12.91
CA ASP A 9 24.99 -9.32 -13.21
C ASP A 9 23.65 -9.80 -12.63
N SER A 10 23.49 -9.67 -11.32
CA SER A 10 22.21 -9.84 -10.67
C SER A 10 21.40 -8.64 -11.13
N THR A 11 20.45 -8.90 -12.03
CA THR A 11 19.42 -7.92 -12.34
C THR A 11 18.85 -7.37 -11.03
N PRO A 12 18.71 -6.04 -10.88
CA PRO A 12 18.08 -5.43 -9.72
C PRO A 12 16.69 -6.04 -9.51
N SER A 13 16.53 -6.95 -8.55
CA SER A 13 15.29 -7.70 -8.34
C SER A 13 14.73 -7.39 -6.96
N ALA A 14 13.54 -6.79 -6.94
CA ALA A 14 12.76 -6.64 -5.72
C ALA A 14 11.80 -7.84 -5.59
N SER A 15 11.92 -8.59 -4.49
CA SER A 15 10.92 -9.59 -4.11
C SER A 15 9.87 -8.94 -3.22
N LEU A 16 8.60 -9.15 -3.56
CA LEU A 16 7.42 -8.63 -2.87
C LEU A 16 6.55 -9.81 -2.42
N GLN A 17 6.14 -9.79 -1.16
CA GLN A 17 5.08 -10.63 -0.64
C GLN A 17 3.84 -9.76 -0.43
N VAL A 18 2.66 -10.23 -0.85
CA VAL A 18 1.41 -9.47 -0.76
C VAL A 18 0.44 -10.21 0.16
N LEU A 19 -0.16 -9.48 1.09
CA LEU A 19 -1.24 -9.93 1.97
C LEU A 19 -2.35 -8.86 1.99
N SER A 20 -3.59 -9.29 2.13
CA SER A 20 -4.77 -8.43 2.28
C SER A 20 -5.82 -9.16 3.12
N ASP A 21 -6.90 -8.47 3.51
CA ASP A 21 -8.09 -9.07 4.12
C ASP A 21 -7.76 -9.93 5.36
N LEU A 22 -6.79 -9.49 6.17
CA LEU A 22 -6.37 -10.20 7.37
C LEU A 22 -7.40 -10.06 8.50
N HIS A 23 -8.12 -8.94 8.53
CA HIS A 23 -9.15 -8.61 9.52
C HIS A 23 -8.74 -8.88 10.98
N LEU A 24 -7.56 -8.42 11.38
CA LEU A 24 -6.98 -8.69 12.70
C LEU A 24 -7.78 -8.06 13.86
N GLU A 25 -8.70 -7.14 13.56
CA GLU A 25 -9.66 -6.63 14.52
C GLU A 25 -10.65 -7.71 15.01
N ILE A 26 -10.87 -8.75 14.19
CA ILE A 26 -11.69 -9.91 14.54
C ILE A 26 -10.90 -10.74 15.54
N ASP A 27 -11.47 -10.95 16.73
CA ASP A 27 -10.85 -11.66 17.85
C ASP A 27 -9.50 -11.08 18.34
N GLN A 28 -9.19 -9.81 18.01
CA GLN A 28 -8.00 -9.09 18.47
C GLN A 28 -6.67 -9.82 18.16
N GLN A 29 -6.53 -10.27 16.93
CA GLN A 29 -5.42 -11.13 16.49
C GLN A 29 -4.11 -10.40 16.16
N TYR A 30 -4.05 -9.08 16.37
CA TYR A 30 -2.85 -8.26 16.07
C TYR A 30 -1.55 -8.80 16.66
N THR A 31 -1.59 -9.43 17.83
CA THR A 31 -0.39 -9.98 18.50
C THR A 31 -0.14 -11.46 18.20
N SER A 32 -1.20 -12.21 17.88
CA SER A 32 -1.16 -13.66 17.68
C SER A 32 -0.89 -14.05 16.22
N PHE A 33 -1.34 -13.23 15.26
CA PHE A 33 -1.08 -13.48 13.85
C PHE A 33 0.41 -13.38 13.54
N LYS A 34 0.94 -14.41 12.88
CA LYS A 34 2.34 -14.47 12.44
C LYS A 34 2.37 -14.81 10.96
N ILE A 35 3.09 -14.00 10.19
CA ILE A 35 3.46 -14.36 8.83
C ILE A 35 4.46 -15.54 8.94
N PRO A 36 4.23 -16.67 8.25
CA PRO A 36 5.11 -17.83 8.34
C PRO A 36 6.57 -17.51 7.98
N VAL A 37 7.50 -18.13 8.71
CA VAL A 37 8.95 -18.01 8.53
C VAL A 37 9.48 -19.31 7.91
N PRO A 38 10.41 -19.29 6.93
CA PRO A 38 11.17 -18.14 6.45
C PRO A 38 10.35 -17.17 5.62
N VAL A 39 10.57 -15.88 5.84
CA VAL A 39 10.05 -14.83 4.97
C VAL A 39 10.62 -15.05 3.57
N HIS A 40 9.74 -15.13 2.56
CA HIS A 40 10.12 -15.49 1.19
C HIS A 40 10.47 -14.27 0.32
N ALA A 41 10.34 -13.04 0.85
CA ALA A 41 10.56 -11.80 0.13
C ALA A 41 11.19 -10.71 1.02
N LYS A 42 11.90 -9.75 0.42
CA LYS A 42 12.48 -8.62 1.15
C LYS A 42 11.43 -7.61 1.61
N HIS A 43 10.39 -7.43 0.80
CA HIS A 43 9.36 -6.41 1.02
C HIS A 43 7.99 -7.04 1.21
N LEU A 44 7.17 -6.42 2.06
CA LEU A 44 5.78 -6.80 2.31
C LEU A 44 4.84 -5.73 1.78
N VAL A 45 3.75 -6.13 1.14
CA VAL A 45 2.61 -5.28 0.80
C VAL A 45 1.41 -5.75 1.59
N LEU A 46 0.87 -4.86 2.42
CA LEU A 46 -0.40 -5.00 3.11
C LEU A 46 -1.45 -4.23 2.32
N ALA A 47 -2.22 -4.93 1.49
CA ALA A 47 -3.09 -4.37 0.46
C ALA A 47 -4.54 -4.14 0.94
N GLY A 48 -4.70 -3.58 2.14
CA GLY A 48 -6.00 -3.23 2.72
C GLY A 48 -6.65 -4.33 3.55
N ASP A 49 -7.64 -3.92 4.36
CA ASP A 49 -8.45 -4.75 5.25
C ASP A 49 -7.62 -5.64 6.19
N VAL A 50 -6.55 -5.05 6.72
CA VAL A 50 -5.66 -5.65 7.72
C VAL A 50 -6.26 -5.57 9.11
N GLY A 51 -6.93 -4.45 9.43
CA GLY A 51 -7.34 -4.12 10.79
C GLY A 51 -8.14 -2.82 10.86
N ARG A 52 -8.24 -2.23 12.06
CA ARG A 52 -8.85 -0.92 12.29
C ARG A 52 -7.84 0.08 12.84
N LEU A 53 -7.76 1.26 12.24
CA LEU A 53 -6.83 2.32 12.68
C LEU A 53 -7.22 2.92 14.04
N VAL A 54 -8.50 2.83 14.41
CA VAL A 54 -8.97 3.28 15.74
C VAL A 54 -8.36 2.44 16.87
N GLU A 55 -7.96 1.20 16.60
CA GLU A 55 -7.25 0.30 17.53
C GLU A 55 -5.73 0.55 17.45
N TYR A 56 -5.35 1.83 17.55
CA TYR A 56 -4.04 2.36 17.15
C TYR A 56 -2.86 1.58 17.70
N ASP A 57 -2.82 1.30 19.00
CA ASP A 57 -1.67 0.64 19.64
C ASP A 57 -1.51 -0.82 19.19
N ASN A 58 -2.62 -1.53 18.99
CA ASN A 58 -2.61 -2.91 18.50
C ASN A 58 -2.18 -2.98 17.03
N TYR A 59 -2.75 -2.10 16.20
CA TYR A 59 -2.38 -1.97 14.79
C TYR A 59 -0.89 -1.59 14.64
N ARG A 60 -0.42 -0.64 15.46
CA ARG A 60 0.98 -0.23 15.53
C ARG A 60 1.89 -1.38 15.94
N ALA A 61 1.52 -2.16 16.95
CA ALA A 61 2.30 -3.32 17.39
C ALA A 61 2.44 -4.37 16.28
N PHE A 62 1.35 -4.65 15.55
CA PHE A 62 1.35 -5.53 14.39
C PHE A 62 2.29 -5.01 13.29
N LEU A 63 2.15 -3.75 12.87
CA LEU A 63 3.01 -3.17 11.84
C LEU A 63 4.48 -3.16 12.25
N LYS A 64 4.78 -2.84 13.52
CA LYS A 64 6.14 -2.88 14.04
C LYS A 64 6.75 -4.27 13.84
N GLN A 65 6.02 -5.33 14.20
CA GLN A 65 6.48 -6.71 14.02
C GLN A 65 6.79 -7.02 12.55
N GLN A 66 6.04 -6.45 11.60
CA GLN A 66 6.32 -6.64 10.18
C GLN A 66 7.55 -5.85 9.75
N THR A 67 7.68 -4.59 10.18
CA THR A 67 8.89 -3.81 9.88
C THR A 67 10.13 -4.45 10.50
N ASP A 68 10.04 -5.18 11.61
CA ASP A 68 11.18 -5.92 12.17
C ASP A 68 11.63 -7.11 11.29
N GLN A 69 10.74 -7.64 10.45
CA GLN A 69 10.97 -8.82 9.61
C GLN A 69 11.29 -8.51 8.14
N PHE A 70 10.80 -7.38 7.62
CA PHE A 70 10.94 -6.97 6.22
C PHE A 70 11.80 -5.71 6.08
N GLU A 71 12.46 -5.53 4.93
CA GLU A 71 13.23 -4.33 4.62
C GLU A 71 12.31 -3.11 4.44
N LEU A 72 11.18 -3.28 3.73
CA LEU A 72 10.09 -2.31 3.61
C LEU A 72 8.74 -3.00 3.78
N VAL A 73 7.80 -2.30 4.40
CA VAL A 73 6.39 -2.67 4.51
C VAL A 73 5.57 -1.58 3.87
N PHE A 74 4.92 -1.89 2.75
CA PHE A 74 3.97 -1.03 2.07
C PHE A 74 2.58 -1.25 2.63
N LEU A 75 1.87 -0.18 2.95
CA LEU A 75 0.51 -0.23 3.49
C LEU A 75 -0.45 0.53 2.57
N VAL A 76 -1.45 -0.17 2.03
CA VAL A 76 -2.63 0.41 1.41
C VAL A 76 -3.78 0.26 2.41
N LEU A 77 -4.63 1.29 2.52
CA LEU A 77 -5.79 1.27 3.43
C LEU A 77 -7.01 0.75 2.68
N GLY A 78 -7.68 -0.26 3.25
CA GLY A 78 -9.01 -0.72 2.84
C GLY A 78 -10.10 0.03 3.62
N ASN A 79 -11.34 -0.45 3.53
CA ASN A 79 -12.47 0.16 4.24
C ASN A 79 -12.48 -0.19 5.72
N HIS A 80 -12.02 -1.39 6.11
CA HIS A 80 -12.00 -1.81 7.50
C HIS A 80 -11.08 -0.93 8.35
N GLU A 81 -10.00 -0.39 7.78
CA GLU A 81 -9.11 0.54 8.46
C GLU A 81 -9.85 1.76 9.04
N PHE A 82 -10.93 2.19 8.39
CA PHE A 82 -11.70 3.37 8.77
C PHE A 82 -12.94 3.08 9.64
N TYR A 83 -13.21 1.82 9.97
CA TYR A 83 -14.39 1.47 10.76
C TYR A 83 -14.37 2.07 12.17
N ASN A 84 -15.56 2.49 12.61
CA ASN A 84 -15.80 3.15 13.90
C ASN A 84 -15.03 4.46 14.12
N ASP A 85 -14.50 5.04 13.05
CA ASP A 85 -13.88 6.36 13.04
C ASP A 85 -14.34 7.16 11.82
N THR A 86 -13.96 8.43 11.75
CA THR A 86 -14.14 9.23 10.53
C THR A 86 -13.00 8.95 9.56
N PHE A 87 -13.26 9.06 8.26
CA PHE A 87 -12.24 8.86 7.23
C PHE A 87 -11.01 9.77 7.43
N ALA A 88 -11.23 11.05 7.73
CA ALA A 88 -10.15 12.02 7.97
C ALA A 88 -9.28 11.64 9.18
N ALA A 89 -9.91 11.23 10.28
CA ALA A 89 -9.20 10.83 11.50
C ALA A 89 -8.43 9.50 11.31
N GLY A 90 -9.00 8.55 10.55
CA GLY A 90 -8.28 7.34 10.14
C GLY A 90 -7.06 7.68 9.29
N LEU A 91 -7.20 8.53 8.28
CA LEU A 91 -6.09 8.93 7.42
C LEU A 91 -4.97 9.61 8.22
N GLU A 92 -5.30 10.49 9.17
CA GLU A 92 -4.34 11.12 10.08
C GLU A 92 -3.56 10.08 10.90
N ARG A 93 -4.25 9.04 11.43
CA ARG A 93 -3.60 7.95 12.17
C ARG A 93 -2.66 7.14 11.28
N ALA A 94 -3.06 6.81 10.05
CA ALA A 94 -2.21 6.11 9.11
C ALA A 94 -0.94 6.92 8.79
N GLN A 95 -1.08 8.23 8.52
CA GLN A 95 0.05 9.14 8.31
C GLN A 95 0.95 9.25 9.55
N ARG A 96 0.37 9.18 10.74
CA ARG A 96 1.13 9.15 12.00
C ARG A 96 1.90 7.84 12.16
N LEU A 97 1.31 6.70 11.84
CA LEU A 97 1.97 5.38 11.93
C LEU A 97 3.26 5.33 11.10
N GLU A 98 3.24 5.85 9.87
CA GLU A 98 4.44 5.95 9.03
C GLU A 98 5.59 6.71 9.70
N LYS A 99 5.25 7.73 10.50
CA LYS A 99 6.20 8.61 11.19
C LYS A 99 6.60 8.10 12.59
N GLU A 100 6.01 7.00 13.06
CA GLU A 100 6.33 6.46 14.38
C GLU A 100 7.79 5.98 14.44
N PRO A 101 8.57 6.38 15.45
CA PRO A 101 9.99 6.00 15.55
C PRO A 101 10.23 4.49 15.53
N CYS A 102 9.28 3.70 16.03
CA CYS A 102 9.40 2.24 16.06
C CYS A 102 9.40 1.59 14.67
N MET A 103 8.91 2.28 13.63
CA MET A 103 8.92 1.78 12.25
C MET A 103 10.30 1.94 11.59
N ASN A 104 11.20 2.74 12.18
CA ASN A 104 12.55 2.99 11.68
C ASN A 104 12.58 3.40 10.18
N GLY A 105 11.58 4.15 9.72
CA GLY A 105 11.45 4.57 8.33
C GLY A 105 11.14 3.45 7.33
N ARG A 106 10.76 2.25 7.79
CA ARG A 106 10.50 1.08 6.94
C ARG A 106 9.02 0.86 6.59
N LEU A 107 8.11 1.61 7.22
CA LEU A 107 6.70 1.61 6.85
C LEU A 107 6.47 2.69 5.77
N VAL A 108 5.81 2.32 4.68
CA VAL A 108 5.49 3.21 3.57
C VAL A 108 3.98 3.20 3.36
N LEU A 109 3.32 4.31 3.71
CA LEU A 109 1.90 4.49 3.44
C LEU A 109 1.70 4.81 1.95
N LEU A 110 0.89 4.00 1.27
CA LEU A 110 0.54 4.13 -0.13
C LEU A 110 -0.89 4.69 -0.26
N ASN A 111 -0.98 6.03 -0.30
CA ASN A 111 -2.23 6.75 -0.49
C ASN A 111 -2.03 7.85 -1.55
N GLN A 112 -2.27 7.50 -2.81
CA GLN A 112 -1.85 8.28 -3.99
C GLN A 112 -0.34 8.55 -3.97
N ARG A 113 0.43 7.47 -3.80
CA ARG A 113 1.88 7.55 -3.71
C ARG A 113 2.58 6.59 -4.67
N ARG A 114 3.59 7.13 -5.35
CA ARG A 114 4.63 6.40 -6.06
C ARG A 114 5.83 6.18 -5.14
N PHE A 115 6.39 4.98 -5.16
CA PHE A 115 7.61 4.64 -4.46
C PHE A 115 8.51 3.76 -5.33
N ASP A 116 9.69 4.25 -5.68
CA ASP A 116 10.69 3.48 -6.40
C ASP A 116 11.55 2.69 -5.41
N ILE A 117 11.59 1.37 -5.53
CA ILE A 117 12.37 0.52 -4.61
C ILE A 117 13.86 0.77 -4.87
N PRO A 118 14.65 1.16 -3.85
CA PRO A 118 16.09 1.37 -4.03
C PRO A 118 16.78 0.13 -4.59
N GLU A 119 17.77 0.35 -5.45
CA GLU A 119 18.57 -0.75 -6.05
C GLU A 119 17.69 -1.79 -6.79
N SER A 120 16.57 -1.32 -7.37
CA SER A 120 15.63 -2.11 -8.17
C SER A 120 15.09 -1.28 -9.34
N SER A 121 14.62 -1.96 -10.40
CA SER A 121 13.81 -1.35 -11.47
C SER A 121 12.30 -1.42 -11.19
N VAL A 122 11.90 -1.67 -9.94
CA VAL A 122 10.50 -1.82 -9.54
C VAL A 122 9.99 -0.54 -8.89
N THR A 123 8.91 -0.01 -9.47
CA THR A 123 8.11 1.08 -8.92
C THR A 123 6.80 0.53 -8.35
N VAL A 124 6.45 0.95 -7.14
CA VAL A 124 5.18 0.63 -6.47
C VAL A 124 4.29 1.87 -6.49
N LEU A 125 3.13 1.75 -7.13
CA LEU A 125 2.06 2.73 -7.06
C LEU A 125 0.98 2.20 -6.13
N GLY A 126 0.47 3.02 -5.22
CA GLY A 126 -0.67 2.60 -4.40
C GLY A 126 -1.59 3.73 -3.95
N CYS A 127 -2.86 3.39 -3.95
CA CYS A 127 -4.00 4.15 -3.47
C CYS A 127 -5.11 3.14 -3.12
N SER A 128 -6.09 3.54 -2.30
CA SER A 128 -7.22 2.66 -1.95
C SER A 128 -8.08 2.32 -3.18
N LEU A 129 -8.20 3.25 -4.13
CA LEU A 129 -9.02 3.14 -5.34
C LEU A 129 -10.45 2.71 -4.99
N TRP A 130 -11.13 3.54 -4.20
CA TRP A 130 -12.53 3.34 -3.83
C TRP A 130 -13.40 3.08 -5.06
N SER A 131 -14.50 2.35 -4.90
CA SER A 131 -15.36 2.01 -6.05
C SER A 131 -16.12 3.24 -6.55
N ARG A 132 -16.44 3.28 -7.84
CA ARG A 132 -17.39 4.28 -8.35
C ARG A 132 -18.79 3.72 -8.24
N ILE A 133 -19.64 4.35 -7.43
CA ILE A 133 -21.06 3.98 -7.31
C ILE A 133 -21.85 4.77 -8.38
N PRO A 134 -22.47 4.10 -9.37
CA PRO A 134 -23.29 4.80 -10.36
C PRO A 134 -24.53 5.44 -9.73
N ASP A 135 -25.00 6.54 -10.32
CA ASP A 135 -26.13 7.32 -9.78
C ASP A 135 -27.40 6.48 -9.59
N TRP A 136 -27.70 5.58 -10.54
CA TRP A 136 -28.86 4.67 -10.49
C TRP A 136 -28.78 3.59 -9.39
N CYS A 137 -27.60 3.39 -8.78
CA CYS A 137 -27.38 2.47 -7.67
C CYS A 137 -27.28 3.17 -6.31
N ARG A 138 -27.23 4.51 -6.25
CA ARG A 138 -26.90 5.26 -5.02
C ARG A 138 -27.83 4.94 -3.86
N ASP A 139 -29.14 4.97 -4.10
CA ASP A 139 -30.13 4.71 -3.04
C ASP A 139 -30.05 3.28 -2.54
N MET A 140 -29.86 2.32 -3.45
CA MET A 140 -29.69 0.92 -3.10
C MET A 140 -28.41 0.68 -2.29
N VAL A 141 -27.29 1.29 -2.70
CA VAL A 141 -26.01 1.17 -2.00
C VAL A 141 -26.09 1.81 -0.62
N ARG A 142 -26.68 3.01 -0.52
CA ARG A 142 -26.90 3.70 0.75
C ARG A 142 -27.74 2.87 1.72
N MET A 143 -28.73 2.13 1.23
CA MET A 143 -29.61 1.31 2.07
C MET A 143 -29.07 -0.10 2.38
N LYS A 144 -28.15 -0.63 1.58
CA LYS A 144 -27.73 -2.05 1.65
C LYS A 144 -26.26 -2.27 2.00
N ILE A 145 -25.37 -1.30 1.77
CA ILE A 145 -23.95 -1.47 2.09
C ILE A 145 -23.69 -1.01 3.51
N GLN A 146 -23.79 -1.96 4.44
CA GLN A 146 -23.50 -1.77 5.86
C GLN A 146 -22.08 -1.21 6.09
N ASP A 147 -21.15 -1.48 5.18
CA ASP A 147 -19.74 -1.09 5.35
C ASP A 147 -19.51 0.42 5.22
N ILE A 148 -20.33 1.13 4.43
CA ILE A 148 -20.27 2.60 4.36
C ILE A 148 -20.74 3.20 5.69
N GLU A 149 -21.76 2.61 6.32
CA GLU A 149 -22.30 3.08 7.61
C GLU A 149 -21.32 2.90 8.77
N LYS A 150 -20.39 1.94 8.67
CA LYS A 150 -19.36 1.70 9.67
C LYS A 150 -18.29 2.79 9.70
N ILE A 151 -18.15 3.58 8.64
CA ILE A 151 -17.25 4.75 8.60
C ILE A 151 -18.06 5.99 8.95
N ARG A 152 -17.74 6.61 10.09
CA ARG A 152 -18.55 7.71 10.63
C ARG A 152 -18.53 8.91 9.70
N GLY A 153 -19.72 9.29 9.22
CA GLY A 153 -19.90 10.45 8.35
C GLY A 153 -19.43 10.22 6.91
N TRP A 154 -19.12 8.99 6.51
CA TRP A 154 -18.76 8.66 5.14
C TRP A 154 -20.00 8.60 4.25
N SER A 155 -20.03 9.42 3.20
CA SER A 155 -21.13 9.49 2.25
C SER A 155 -20.77 8.79 0.95
N VAL A 156 -21.79 8.41 0.17
CA VAL A 156 -21.60 7.91 -1.20
C VAL A 156 -20.86 8.94 -2.07
N ASP A 157 -21.12 10.23 -1.87
CA ASP A 157 -20.40 11.29 -2.57
C ASP A 157 -18.92 11.34 -2.15
N GLY A 158 -18.61 11.17 -0.87
CA GLY A 158 -17.22 11.07 -0.38
C GLY A 158 -16.49 9.85 -0.95
N HIS A 159 -17.18 8.70 -1.01
CA HIS A 159 -16.67 7.47 -1.61
C HIS A 159 -16.35 7.66 -3.11
N CYS A 160 -17.28 8.22 -3.88
CA CYS A 160 -17.06 8.52 -5.29
C CYS A 160 -16.01 9.62 -5.51
N ALA A 161 -15.95 10.62 -4.64
CA ALA A 161 -14.92 11.66 -4.72
C ALA A 161 -13.51 11.09 -4.48
N ALA A 162 -13.37 10.15 -3.53
CA ALA A 162 -12.11 9.43 -3.31
C ALA A 162 -11.69 8.65 -4.57
N HIS A 163 -12.63 7.91 -5.20
CA HIS A 163 -12.38 7.26 -6.49
C HIS A 163 -11.92 8.24 -7.58
N THR A 164 -12.63 9.38 -7.71
CA THR A 164 -12.31 10.42 -8.69
C THR A 164 -10.98 11.12 -8.41
N SER A 165 -10.48 11.08 -7.17
CA SER A 165 -9.13 11.54 -6.85
C SER A 165 -8.06 10.49 -7.21
N ASP A 166 -8.32 9.22 -6.91
CA ASP A 166 -7.35 8.12 -7.09
C ASP A 166 -7.09 7.79 -8.56
N LEU A 167 -8.16 7.66 -9.37
CA LEU A 167 -8.05 7.18 -10.74
C LEU A 167 -7.22 8.10 -11.66
N PRO A 168 -7.45 9.43 -11.71
CA PRO A 168 -6.63 10.32 -12.54
C PRO A 168 -5.18 10.37 -12.09
N TRP A 169 -4.92 10.34 -10.77
CA TRP A 169 -3.56 10.27 -10.23
C TRP A 169 -2.84 9.00 -10.71
N LEU A 170 -3.48 7.84 -10.57
CA LEU A 170 -2.89 6.56 -10.98
C LEU A 170 -2.57 6.52 -12.48
N LEU A 171 -3.50 7.01 -13.32
CA LEU A 171 -3.29 7.07 -14.76
C LEU A 171 -2.14 8.01 -15.14
N ALA A 172 -2.03 9.17 -14.47
CA ALA A 172 -0.94 10.12 -14.71
C ALA A 172 0.43 9.53 -14.36
N GLU A 173 0.55 8.84 -13.21
CA GLU A 173 1.80 8.16 -12.82
C GLU A 173 2.19 7.05 -13.80
N ILE A 174 1.21 6.25 -14.26
CA ILE A 174 1.46 5.21 -15.27
C ILE A 174 1.98 5.82 -16.58
N SER A 175 1.40 6.93 -17.04
CA SER A 175 1.87 7.65 -18.22
C SER A 175 3.30 8.19 -18.03
N SER A 176 3.57 8.83 -16.89
CA SER A 176 4.92 9.37 -16.58
C SER A 176 5.99 8.26 -16.60
N ILE A 177 5.73 7.14 -15.92
CA ILE A 177 6.67 6.00 -15.86
C ILE A 177 6.90 5.41 -17.26
N SER A 178 5.84 5.32 -18.07
CA SER A 178 5.96 4.81 -19.45
C SER A 178 6.85 5.71 -20.31
N GLU A 179 6.76 7.03 -20.16
CA GLU A 179 7.60 7.99 -20.86
C GLU A 179 9.06 7.95 -20.37
N GLU A 180 9.27 7.88 -19.05
CA GLU A 180 10.59 7.72 -18.42
C GLU A 180 11.30 6.46 -18.95
N ASN A 181 10.63 5.31 -18.93
CA ASN A 181 11.17 4.04 -19.45
C ASN A 181 11.51 4.11 -20.95
N GLN A 182 10.72 4.84 -21.74
CA GLN A 182 11.00 5.03 -23.17
C GLN A 182 12.23 5.92 -23.41
N LEU A 183 12.47 6.93 -22.58
CA LEU A 183 13.64 7.79 -22.68
C LEU A 183 14.92 7.04 -22.32
N GLU A 184 14.90 6.25 -21.24
CA GLU A 184 16.05 5.43 -20.82
C GLU A 184 16.46 4.44 -21.91
N SER A 185 15.50 3.72 -22.51
CA SER A 185 15.79 2.77 -23.60
C SER A 185 16.38 3.42 -24.86
N ARG A 186 16.12 4.72 -25.10
CA ARG A 186 16.70 5.47 -26.23
C ARG A 186 18.08 6.05 -25.91
N GLY A 187 18.35 6.40 -24.65
CA GLY A 187 19.63 6.93 -24.20
C GLY A 187 20.76 5.89 -24.26
N ASP A 188 20.47 4.64 -23.89
CA ASP A 188 21.46 3.56 -23.93
C ASP A 188 21.90 3.20 -25.37
N GLY A 189 21.05 3.44 -26.36
CA GLY A 189 21.32 3.17 -27.78
C GLY A 189 22.20 4.20 -28.51
N GLN A 190 22.59 5.31 -27.88
CA GLN A 190 23.42 6.36 -28.51
C GLN A 190 24.88 6.40 -28.02
N SER A 191 25.26 5.50 -27.10
CA SER A 191 26.60 5.45 -26.49
C SER A 191 27.63 4.61 -27.25
N GLU A 192 27.24 3.96 -28.35
CA GLU A 192 28.12 3.14 -29.21
C GLU A 192 28.41 3.84 -30.55
N LYS A 193 29.21 4.92 -30.52
CA LYS A 193 29.93 5.41 -31.72
C LYS A 193 31.30 5.97 -31.37
#